data_AF-A0A851NS82-F1
#
_entry.id   AF-A0A851NS82-F1
#
_cell.length_a   1.000
_cell.length_b   1.000
_cell.length_c   1.000
_cell.angle_alpha   90.00
_cell.angle_beta   90.00
_cell.angle_gamma   90.00
#
_symmetry.space_group_name_H-M   'P 1'
#
loop_
_entity.id
_entity.type
_entity.pdbx_description
1 polymer ?
#
loop_
_entity_poly.entity_id
_entity_poly.type
_entity_poly.pdbx_seq_one_letter_code
_entity_poly.pdbx_strand_id
1 'polypeptide(L)'
;WVFLHEKAYQVRDSVIESSVVTKVKGIGKYGDRVLDTADYVTPPQGTSVFVVVTKQILTENQAQGICPESEAAYRCVSDRDCQGKGPATGSGLLTGRCVPYNATLRTCEIRGWCPPEVDTVDV
;
A
#
# COMPACT_ATOMS: atom_id res chain seq x y z
N TRP A 1 -13.94 -45.23 -24.76
CA TRP A 1 -13.56 -43.82 -24.53
C TRP A 1 -14.79 -42.91 -24.51
N VAL A 2 -15.42 -42.58 -25.63
CA VAL A 2 -16.54 -41.61 -25.73
C VAL A 2 -17.70 -41.82 -24.73
N PHE A 3 -18.25 -43.03 -24.63
CA PHE A 3 -19.41 -43.26 -23.76
C PHE A 3 -19.05 -43.37 -22.27
N LEU A 4 -17.98 -44.08 -21.94
CA LEU A 4 -17.61 -44.38 -20.54
C LEU A 4 -16.74 -43.28 -19.91
N HIS A 5 -15.74 -42.77 -20.63
CA HIS A 5 -14.79 -41.77 -20.12
C HIS A 5 -15.39 -40.36 -20.16
N GLU A 6 -15.86 -39.94 -21.34
CA GLU A 6 -16.44 -38.60 -21.51
C GLU A 6 -17.85 -38.50 -20.91
N LYS A 7 -18.49 -39.63 -20.59
CA LYS A 7 -19.85 -39.70 -20.08
C LYS A 7 -20.85 -38.97 -21.00
N ALA A 8 -20.72 -39.17 -22.30
CA ALA A 8 -21.56 -38.51 -23.32
C ALA A 8 -23.07 -38.83 -23.19
N TYR A 9 -23.44 -39.83 -22.38
CA TYR A 9 -24.82 -40.16 -22.03
C TYR A 9 -25.39 -39.30 -20.87
N GLN A 10 -24.58 -38.48 -20.21
CA GLN A 10 -24.99 -37.62 -19.11
C GLN A 10 -25.13 -36.17 -19.58
N VAL A 11 -26.18 -35.49 -19.13
CA VAL A 11 -26.26 -34.03 -19.21
C VAL A 11 -25.36 -33.46 -18.12
N ARG A 12 -24.50 -32.50 -18.47
CA ARG A 12 -23.63 -31.79 -17.52
C ARG A 12 -24.11 -30.35 -17.40
N ASP A 13 -24.27 -29.91 -16.17
CA ASP A 13 -24.38 -28.50 -15.85
C ASP A 13 -23.02 -28.01 -15.33
N SER A 14 -22.48 -26.99 -15.99
CA SER A 14 -21.21 -26.35 -15.61
C SER A 14 -21.42 -25.01 -14.93
N VAL A 15 -22.66 -24.53 -14.82
CA VAL A 15 -23.00 -23.22 -14.25
C VAL A 15 -23.46 -23.44 -12.82
N ILE A 16 -22.50 -23.46 -11.90
CA ILE A 16 -22.79 -23.61 -10.47
C ILE A 16 -23.06 -22.23 -9.88
N GLU A 17 -24.22 -22.06 -9.25
CA GLU A 17 -24.49 -20.93 -8.37
C GLU A 17 -23.89 -21.18 -6.99
N SER A 18 -23.06 -20.26 -6.51
CA SER A 18 -22.37 -20.37 -5.21
C SER A 18 -22.42 -19.05 -4.45
N SER A 19 -22.48 -19.14 -3.13
CA SER A 19 -22.45 -18.00 -2.21
C SER A 19 -21.49 -18.30 -1.06
N VAL A 20 -20.68 -17.30 -0.71
CA VAL A 20 -19.67 -17.38 0.35
C VAL A 20 -19.83 -16.18 1.27
N VAL A 21 -19.87 -16.45 2.57
CA VAL A 21 -19.93 -15.43 3.62
C VAL A 21 -18.81 -15.70 4.62
N THR A 22 -18.04 -14.67 4.95
CA THR A 22 -16.84 -14.80 5.79
C THR A 22 -16.92 -13.93 7.04
N LYS A 23 -16.32 -14.39 8.13
CA LYS A 23 -16.17 -13.63 9.38
C LYS A 23 -14.87 -14.03 10.07
N VAL A 24 -13.95 -13.07 10.18
CA VAL A 24 -12.68 -13.25 10.89
C VAL A 24 -12.90 -13.05 12.39
N LYS A 25 -12.07 -13.69 13.23
CA LYS A 25 -12.02 -13.51 14.67
C LYS A 25 -10.57 -13.47 15.14
N GLY A 26 -10.29 -12.67 16.16
CA GLY A 26 -8.96 -12.56 16.76
C GLY A 26 -8.73 -11.18 17.36
N ILE A 27 -7.75 -11.11 18.26
CA ILE A 27 -7.20 -9.87 18.82
C ILE A 27 -5.69 -10.04 18.77
N GLY A 28 -4.98 -9.05 18.24
CA GLY A 28 -3.53 -9.03 18.12
C GLY A 28 -2.90 -7.83 18.81
N LYS A 29 -1.60 -7.92 19.12
CA LYS A 29 -0.80 -6.76 19.55
C LYS A 29 0.14 -6.39 18.41
N TYR A 30 0.13 -5.12 18.00
CA TYR A 30 1.02 -4.55 16.99
C TYR A 30 1.66 -3.28 17.54
N GLY A 31 2.98 -3.28 17.74
CA GLY A 31 3.66 -2.26 18.54
C GLY A 31 3.04 -2.16 19.94
N ASP A 32 2.67 -0.95 20.35
CA ASP A 32 1.98 -0.70 21.63
C ASP A 32 0.44 -0.68 21.52
N ARG A 33 -0.12 -1.06 20.37
CA ARG A 33 -1.56 -1.06 20.12
C ARG A 33 -2.12 -2.48 20.13
N VAL A 34 -3.34 -2.63 20.66
CA VAL A 34 -4.15 -3.82 20.50
C VAL A 34 -5.06 -3.60 19.31
N LEU A 35 -5.06 -4.54 18.36
CA LEU A 35 -5.86 -4.50 17.13
C LEU A 35 -6.91 -5.61 17.16
N ASP A 36 -8.14 -5.28 16.78
CA ASP A 36 -9.22 -6.24 16.59
C ASP A 36 -9.60 -6.39 15.10
N THR A 37 -10.64 -7.19 14.84
CA THR A 37 -11.09 -7.45 13.47
C THR A 37 -11.53 -6.20 12.70
N ALA A 38 -11.96 -5.12 13.37
CA ALA A 38 -12.32 -3.87 12.71
C ALA A 38 -11.08 -3.07 12.27
N ASP A 39 -9.92 -3.32 12.89
CA ASP A 39 -8.67 -2.64 12.56
C ASP A 39 -7.92 -3.32 11.39
N TYR A 40 -7.80 -4.66 11.41
CA TYR A 40 -6.92 -5.37 10.48
C TYR A 40 -7.63 -6.09 9.32
N VAL A 41 -8.96 -6.12 9.27
CA VAL A 41 -9.70 -6.76 8.16
C VAL A 41 -10.23 -5.72 7.19
N THR A 42 -9.85 -5.83 5.92
CA THR A 42 -10.34 -4.93 4.87
C THR A 42 -10.65 -5.68 3.57
N PRO A 43 -11.78 -5.40 2.89
CA PRO A 43 -12.87 -4.54 3.35
C PRO A 43 -13.80 -5.33 4.33
N PRO A 44 -14.60 -4.67 5.18
CA PRO A 44 -15.24 -5.31 6.34
C PRO A 44 -16.54 -6.10 6.03
N GLN A 45 -16.99 -6.15 4.77
CA GLN A 45 -18.32 -6.68 4.42
C GLN A 45 -18.44 -8.21 4.47
N GLY A 46 -17.34 -8.94 4.69
CA GLY A 46 -17.37 -10.40 4.82
C GLY A 46 -17.70 -11.13 3.51
N THR A 47 -17.24 -10.59 2.39
CA THR A 47 -17.40 -11.21 1.05
C THR A 47 -16.41 -12.37 0.88
N SER A 48 -16.38 -12.96 -0.32
CA SER A 48 -15.43 -14.01 -0.67
C SER A 48 -13.97 -13.55 -0.72
N VAL A 49 -13.71 -12.24 -0.70
CA VAL A 49 -12.37 -11.65 -0.77
C VAL A 49 -12.19 -10.64 0.35
N PHE A 50 -11.20 -10.88 1.19
CA PHE A 50 -10.81 -10.00 2.28
C PHE A 50 -9.30 -10.11 2.50
N VAL A 51 -8.72 -9.09 3.13
CA VAL A 51 -7.31 -9.02 3.50
C VAL A 51 -7.21 -8.94 5.02
N VAL A 52 -6.26 -9.69 5.58
CA VAL A 52 -5.82 -9.56 6.98
C VAL A 52 -4.50 -8.81 6.95
N VAL A 53 -4.50 -7.57 7.44
CA VAL A 53 -3.31 -6.72 7.50
C VAL A 53 -2.37 -7.23 8.59
N THR A 54 -1.16 -7.65 8.20
CA THR A 54 -0.18 -8.26 9.11
C THR A 54 1.03 -7.35 9.42
N LYS A 55 1.27 -6.32 8.60
CA LYS A 55 2.32 -5.31 8.77
C LYS A 55 1.78 -3.94 8.36
N GLN A 56 2.12 -2.90 9.12
CA GLN A 56 1.72 -1.52 8.88
C GLN A 56 2.90 -0.58 9.09
N ILE A 57 3.18 0.28 8.13
CA ILE A 57 4.10 1.42 8.28
C ILE A 57 3.22 2.65 8.46
N LEU A 58 3.31 3.28 9.63
CA LEU A 58 2.44 4.39 10.00
C LEU A 58 3.21 5.71 9.86
N THR A 59 2.66 6.62 9.06
CA THR A 59 3.14 8.00 8.96
C THR A 59 2.12 8.94 9.57
N GLU A 60 2.29 9.25 10.86
CA GLU A 60 1.31 10.02 11.64
C GLU A 60 1.34 11.52 11.34
N ASN A 61 0.22 12.19 11.59
CA ASN A 61 0.08 13.65 11.57
C ASN A 61 0.49 14.31 10.25
N GLN A 62 0.27 13.63 9.13
CA GLN A 62 0.51 14.23 7.83
C GLN A 62 -0.42 15.44 7.62
N ALA A 63 0.17 16.54 7.15
CA ALA A 63 -0.54 17.74 6.74
C ALA A 63 -0.13 18.13 5.32
N GLN A 64 -1.01 18.82 4.60
CA GLN A 64 -0.62 19.37 3.30
C GLN A 64 0.45 20.45 3.50
N GLY A 65 1.58 20.27 2.82
CA GLY A 65 2.72 21.16 2.97
C GLY A 65 3.77 20.96 1.89
N ILE A 66 4.94 21.52 2.17
CA ILE A 66 6.14 21.40 1.35
C ILE A 66 7.24 20.80 2.23
N CYS A 67 7.83 19.71 1.78
CA CYS A 67 8.84 18.96 2.54
C CYS A 67 9.82 18.24 1.60
N PRO A 68 11.03 17.89 2.08
CA PRO A 68 11.91 16.97 1.36
C PRO A 68 11.29 15.57 1.25
N GLU A 69 11.46 14.92 0.11
CA GLU A 69 11.14 13.51 -0.08
C GLU A 69 12.05 12.61 0.77
N SER A 70 11.53 11.49 1.28
CA SER A 70 12.25 10.53 2.13
C SER A 70 13.04 9.50 1.32
N GLU A 71 12.56 9.16 0.13
CA GLU A 71 13.08 8.09 -0.70
C GLU A 71 14.46 8.41 -1.30
N ALA A 72 15.36 7.41 -1.26
CA ALA A 72 16.73 7.57 -1.76
C ALA A 72 16.80 7.88 -3.27
N ALA A 73 15.79 7.45 -4.04
CA ALA A 73 15.64 7.75 -5.46
C ALA A 73 15.52 9.26 -5.74
N TYR A 74 15.13 10.06 -4.74
CA TYR A 74 14.97 11.51 -4.84
C TYR A 74 16.17 12.30 -4.33
N ARG A 75 17.29 11.64 -4.06
CA ARG A 75 18.56 12.31 -3.76
C ARG A 75 18.93 13.29 -4.88
N CYS A 76 19.39 14.47 -4.48
CA CYS A 76 19.81 15.54 -5.37
C CYS A 76 21.07 16.22 -4.85
N VAL A 77 21.83 16.84 -5.74
CA VAL A 77 22.96 17.72 -5.43
C VAL A 77 22.61 19.16 -5.77
N SER A 78 21.82 19.36 -6.83
CA SER A 78 21.36 20.67 -7.31
C SER A 78 19.88 20.66 -7.69
N ASP A 79 19.27 21.84 -7.75
CA ASP A 79 17.86 22.01 -8.15
C ASP A 79 17.53 21.43 -9.53
N ARG A 80 18.52 21.38 -10.44
CA ARG A 80 18.35 20.80 -11.79
C ARG A 80 18.00 19.31 -11.75
N ASP A 81 18.48 18.59 -10.73
CA ASP A 81 18.22 17.16 -10.57
C ASP A 81 16.74 16.88 -10.27
N CYS A 82 15.99 17.90 -9.81
CA CYS A 82 14.60 17.82 -9.41
C CYS A 82 13.62 18.33 -10.47
N GLN A 83 14.10 18.91 -11.58
CA GLN A 83 13.27 19.50 -12.64
C GLN A 83 12.87 18.50 -13.74
N GLY A 84 13.55 17.35 -13.83
CA GLY A 84 13.31 16.32 -14.87
C GLY A 84 12.73 14.99 -14.36
N LYS A 85 12.44 14.87 -13.05
CA LYS A 85 11.85 13.67 -12.47
C LYS A 85 10.32 13.72 -12.65
N GLY A 86 9.73 12.64 -13.17
CA GLY A 86 8.30 12.58 -13.46
C GLY A 86 7.44 12.52 -12.18
N PRO A 87 6.18 13.01 -12.23
CA PRO A 87 5.26 13.00 -11.09
C PRO A 87 4.77 11.59 -10.70
N ALA A 88 5.09 10.56 -11.48
CA ALA A 88 4.48 9.23 -11.36
C ALA A 88 5.05 8.35 -10.23
N THR A 89 6.14 8.75 -9.57
CA THR A 89 6.85 7.89 -8.59
C THR A 89 7.07 8.54 -7.22
N GLY A 90 6.60 9.77 -6.99
CA GLY A 90 6.88 10.52 -5.76
C GLY A 90 5.68 10.61 -4.83
N SER A 91 5.94 10.89 -3.55
CA SER A 91 4.92 11.09 -2.52
C SER A 91 4.14 12.41 -2.70
N GLY A 92 4.54 13.23 -3.69
CA GLY A 92 3.92 14.50 -4.02
C GLY A 92 4.43 15.13 -5.31
N LEU A 93 4.02 16.37 -5.56
CA LEU A 93 4.45 17.13 -6.72
C LEU A 93 5.78 17.82 -6.46
N LEU A 94 6.79 17.52 -7.27
CA LEU A 94 8.11 18.15 -7.17
C LEU A 94 8.03 19.68 -7.38
N THR A 95 8.65 20.45 -6.50
CA THR A 95 8.78 21.91 -6.63
C THR A 95 9.94 22.32 -7.51
N GLY A 96 10.87 21.39 -7.78
CA GLY A 96 12.10 21.62 -8.53
C GLY A 96 13.27 22.15 -7.69
N ARG A 97 13.15 22.16 -6.35
CA ARG A 97 14.23 22.54 -5.42
C ARG A 97 14.88 21.32 -4.78
N CYS A 98 16.18 21.41 -4.51
CA CYS A 98 16.94 20.42 -3.77
C CYS A 98 17.18 20.92 -2.35
N VAL A 99 16.54 20.29 -1.36
CA VAL A 99 16.56 20.74 0.04
C VAL A 99 17.16 19.67 0.97
N PRO A 100 17.77 20.05 2.09
CA PRO A 100 18.31 19.08 3.04
C PRO A 100 17.20 18.27 3.71
N TYR A 101 17.26 16.94 3.60
CA TYR A 101 16.43 16.01 4.37
C TYR A 101 17.03 15.78 5.76
N ASN A 102 18.36 15.58 5.82
CA ASN A 102 19.12 15.53 7.06
C ASN A 102 20.48 16.24 6.87
N ALA A 103 21.39 16.15 7.85
CA ALA A 103 22.70 16.81 7.80
C ALA A 103 23.59 16.36 6.62
N THR A 104 23.43 15.13 6.12
CA THR A 104 24.29 14.52 5.09
C THR A 104 23.58 14.25 3.76
N LEU A 105 22.24 14.26 3.76
CA LEU A 105 21.39 13.88 2.64
C LEU A 105 20.50 15.05 2.23
N ARG A 106 20.51 15.35 0.93
CA ARG A 106 19.61 16.29 0.28
C ARG A 106 18.72 15.55 -0.70
N THR A 107 17.44 15.88 -0.69
CA THR A 107 16.43 15.28 -1.56
C THR A 107 15.57 16.36 -2.19
N CYS A 108 14.88 15.98 -3.26
CA CYS A 108 13.99 16.90 -3.94
C CYS A 108 12.82 17.29 -3.03
N GLU A 109 12.50 18.58 -3.05
CA GLU A 109 11.35 19.13 -2.35
C GLU A 109 10.06 18.81 -3.11
N ILE A 110 9.07 18.33 -2.37
CA ILE A 110 7.74 17.98 -2.88
C ILE A 110 6.68 18.84 -2.19
N ARG A 111 5.55 19.00 -2.87
CA ARG A 111 4.31 19.54 -2.32
C ARG A 111 3.29 18.42 -2.26
N GLY A 112 2.82 18.11 -1.07
CA GLY A 112 1.96 16.95 -0.83
C GLY A 112 1.68 16.77 0.65
N TRP A 113 1.48 15.52 1.06
CA TRP A 113 1.33 15.16 2.47
C TRP A 113 2.71 15.08 3.13
N CYS A 114 2.91 15.89 4.16
CA CYS A 114 4.18 16.04 4.87
C CYS A 114 4.01 15.68 6.36
N PRO A 115 4.96 14.94 6.97
CA PRO A 115 6.16 14.36 6.35
C PRO A 115 5.81 13.17 5.41
N PRO A 116 6.63 12.88 4.38
CA PRO A 116 6.43 11.71 3.52
C PRO A 116 6.70 10.41 4.30
N GLU A 117 6.16 9.31 3.80
CA GLU A 117 6.37 7.98 4.38
C GLU A 117 7.84 7.55 4.31
N VAL A 118 8.33 6.84 5.32
CA VAL A 118 9.71 6.31 5.35
C VAL A 118 9.68 4.78 5.36
N ASP A 119 9.88 4.15 4.20
CA ASP A 119 9.83 2.68 4.01
C ASP A 119 11.19 1.98 4.26
N THR A 120 12.08 2.61 5.03
CA THR A 120 13.42 2.06 5.33
C THR A 120 13.52 1.44 6.73
N VAL A 121 12.44 1.46 7.50
CA VAL A 121 12.41 0.98 8.88
C VAL A 121 11.77 -0.41 8.92
N ASP A 122 12.45 -1.36 9.56
CA ASP A 122 11.86 -2.65 9.88
C ASP A 122 10.85 -2.49 11.03
N VAL A 123 9.58 -2.82 10.74
CA VAL A 123 8.45 -2.81 11.69
C VAL A 123 8.00 -4.23 11.96
#